data_AF-A0A1U7LTI8-F1
#
_entry.id   AF-A0A1U7LTI8-F1
#
_cell.length_a   1.000
_cell.length_b   1.000
_cell.length_c   1.000
_cell.angle_alpha   90.00
_cell.angle_beta   90.00
_cell.angle_gamma   90.00
#
_symmetry.space_group_name_H-M   'P 1'
#
loop_
_entity.id
_entity.type
_entity.pdbx_description
1 polymer ?
#
loop_
_entity_poly.entity_id
_entity_poly.type
_entity_poly.pdbx_seq_one_letter_code
_entity_poly.pdbx_strand_id
1 'polypeptide(L)'
;MSSDEARVDALVEMYKKSGQFDQLRRDLMREFYDTEGVTLVERLKVLVDQEVENDPSLLTREKGKATALLTGAMERSKISEDALKLIKSSILESPQFCERVQKNIGAMYEEKQSSPLESAKHNKAQDQMQE
;
A
#
# COMPACT_ATOMS: atom_id res chain seq x y z
N MET A 1 26.98 -0.13 5.16
CA MET A 1 25.91 -0.71 4.34
C MET A 1 26.49 -1.88 3.60
N SER A 2 25.87 -3.06 3.74
CA SER A 2 26.30 -4.27 3.04
C SER A 2 25.88 -4.19 1.57
N SER A 3 26.60 -4.87 0.68
CA SER A 3 26.27 -4.96 -0.76
C SER A 3 24.83 -5.46 -0.98
N ASP A 4 24.33 -6.33 -0.10
CA ASP A 4 23.00 -6.90 -0.20
C ASP A 4 21.88 -5.91 0.13
N GLU A 5 22.09 -5.00 1.10
CA GLU A 5 21.10 -3.96 1.45
C GLU A 5 20.87 -3.01 0.26
N ALA A 6 21.97 -2.58 -0.39
CA ALA A 6 21.90 -1.71 -1.56
C ALA A 6 21.15 -2.38 -2.74
N ARG A 7 21.26 -3.70 -2.87
CA ARG A 7 20.54 -4.47 -3.91
C ARG A 7 19.05 -4.58 -3.62
N VAL A 8 18.67 -4.74 -2.35
CA VAL A 8 17.26 -4.76 -1.93
C VAL A 8 16.62 -3.39 -2.18
N ASP A 9 17.29 -2.30 -1.82
CA ASP A 9 16.76 -0.95 -2.04
C ASP A 9 16.54 -0.65 -3.53
N ALA A 10 17.49 -1.03 -4.38
CA ALA A 10 17.36 -0.91 -5.83
C ALA A 10 16.15 -1.70 -6.37
N LEU A 11 15.90 -2.90 -5.83
CA LEU A 11 14.75 -3.71 -6.21
C LEU A 11 13.43 -3.07 -5.76
N VAL A 12 13.38 -2.52 -4.55
CA VAL A 12 12.21 -1.80 -4.03
C VAL A 12 11.91 -0.58 -4.89
N GLU A 13 12.93 0.20 -5.26
CA GLU A 13 12.75 1.34 -6.16
C GLU A 13 12.20 0.92 -7.53
N MET A 14 12.75 -0.15 -8.11
CA MET A 14 12.25 -0.68 -9.36
C MET A 14 10.79 -1.10 -9.24
N TYR A 15 10.42 -1.80 -8.16
CA TYR A 15 9.05 -2.24 -7.94
C TYR A 15 8.06 -1.08 -7.80
N LYS A 16 8.49 -0.01 -7.10
CA LYS A 16 7.71 1.23 -7.02
C LYS A 16 7.53 1.88 -8.40
N LYS A 17 8.56 1.85 -9.26
CA LYS A 17 8.55 2.45 -10.61
C LYS A 17 7.80 1.62 -11.66
N SER A 18 7.56 0.32 -11.42
CA SER A 18 6.90 -0.56 -12.42
C SER A 18 5.39 -0.36 -12.52
N GLY A 19 4.77 0.40 -11.61
CA GLY A 19 3.33 0.57 -11.53
C GLY A 19 2.58 -0.62 -10.91
N GLN A 20 3.25 -1.79 -10.77
CA GLN A 20 2.68 -2.95 -10.09
C GLN A 20 2.48 -2.70 -8.59
N PHE A 21 3.37 -1.92 -7.96
CA PHE A 21 3.18 -1.46 -6.58
C PHE A 21 1.86 -0.72 -6.41
N ASP A 22 1.56 0.23 -7.31
CA ASP A 22 0.33 1.01 -7.26
C ASP A 22 -0.91 0.17 -7.58
N GLN A 23 -0.79 -0.81 -8.49
CA GLN A 23 -1.88 -1.76 -8.74
C GLN A 23 -2.17 -2.60 -7.50
N LEU A 24 -1.15 -3.16 -6.87
CA LEU A 24 -1.28 -3.92 -5.62
C LEU A 24 -1.92 -3.05 -4.53
N ARG A 25 -1.47 -1.81 -4.35
CA ARG A 25 -2.06 -0.86 -3.38
C ARG A 25 -3.56 -0.65 -3.62
N ARG A 26 -3.98 -0.46 -4.89
CA ARG A 26 -5.40 -0.29 -5.24
C ARG A 26 -6.21 -1.55 -4.95
N ASP A 27 -5.66 -2.72 -5.23
CA ASP A 27 -6.34 -3.99 -4.98
C ASP A 27 -6.54 -4.24 -3.49
N LEU A 28 -5.51 -3.99 -2.67
CA LEU A 28 -5.62 -4.10 -1.20
C LEU A 28 -6.65 -3.12 -0.63
N MET A 29 -6.73 -1.90 -1.20
CA MET A 29 -7.76 -0.94 -0.79
C MET A 29 -9.17 -1.48 -1.07
N ARG A 30 -9.39 -2.14 -2.22
CA ARG A 30 -10.67 -2.77 -2.54
C ARG A 30 -10.99 -3.93 -1.61
N GLU A 31 -10.03 -4.81 -1.40
CA GLU A 31 -10.14 -5.95 -0.49
C GLU A 31 -10.50 -5.51 0.94
N PHE A 32 -9.89 -4.41 1.41
CA PHE A 32 -10.25 -3.80 2.68
C PHE A 32 -11.71 -3.30 2.69
N TYR A 33 -12.16 -2.58 1.65
CA TYR A 33 -13.54 -2.08 1.57
C TYR A 33 -14.57 -3.21 1.55
N ASP A 34 -14.28 -4.31 0.84
CA ASP A 34 -15.19 -5.45 0.69
C ASP A 34 -15.27 -6.31 1.96
N THR A 35 -14.34 -6.15 2.91
CA THR A 35 -14.25 -6.95 4.13
C THR A 35 -14.48 -6.09 5.38
N GLU A 36 -13.42 -5.42 5.86
CA GLU A 36 -13.35 -4.76 7.17
C GLU A 36 -13.77 -3.29 7.13
N GLY A 37 -13.75 -2.69 5.95
CA GLY A 37 -14.07 -1.28 5.75
C GLY A 37 -15.50 -0.94 6.17
N VAL A 38 -16.44 -1.87 6.01
CA VAL A 38 -17.83 -1.72 6.46
C VAL A 38 -17.89 -1.56 7.98
N THR A 39 -17.23 -2.47 8.72
CA THR A 39 -17.15 -2.43 10.18
C THR A 39 -16.51 -1.15 10.69
N LEU A 40 -15.45 -0.67 10.03
CA LEU A 40 -14.82 0.61 10.39
C LEU A 40 -15.78 1.78 10.24
N VAL A 41 -16.52 1.84 9.12
CA VAL A 41 -17.52 2.89 8.87
C VAL A 41 -18.63 2.85 9.92
N GLU A 42 -19.09 1.67 10.32
CA GLU A 42 -20.10 1.53 11.38
C GLU A 42 -19.58 2.02 12.74
N ARG A 43 -18.35 1.65 13.12
CA ARG A 43 -17.72 2.16 14.35
C ARG A 43 -17.58 3.67 14.35
N LEU A 44 -17.22 4.27 13.21
CA LEU A 44 -17.14 5.71 13.06
C LEU A 44 -18.51 6.39 13.18
N LYS A 45 -19.58 5.80 12.63
CA LYS A 45 -20.94 6.32 12.80
C LYS A 45 -21.35 6.34 14.27
N VAL A 46 -21.15 5.22 14.98
CA VAL A 46 -21.45 5.14 16.42
C VAL A 46 -20.68 6.19 17.21
N LEU A 47 -19.39 6.40 16.91
CA LEU A 47 -18.60 7.44 17.54
C LEU A 47 -19.17 8.85 17.27
N VAL A 48 -19.54 9.13 16.01
CA VAL A 48 -20.13 10.42 15.64
C VAL A 48 -21.45 10.64 16.36
N ASP A 49 -22.31 9.62 16.42
CA ASP A 49 -23.61 9.71 17.11
C ASP A 49 -23.42 10.00 18.60
N GLN A 50 -22.48 9.31 19.26
CA GLN A 50 -22.11 9.57 20.65
C GLN A 50 -21.60 11.00 20.86
N GLU A 51 -20.74 11.48 19.96
CA GLU A 51 -20.16 12.81 20.12
C GLU A 51 -21.15 13.93 19.81
N VAL A 52 -22.12 13.70 18.92
CA VAL A 52 -23.26 14.60 18.69
C VAL A 52 -24.22 14.60 19.87
N GLU A 53 -24.44 13.46 20.52
CA GLU A 53 -25.24 13.39 21.76
C GLU A 53 -24.57 14.19 22.90
N ASN A 54 -23.24 14.08 23.02
CA ASN A 54 -22.45 14.84 23.99
C ASN A 54 -22.37 16.35 23.67
N ASP A 55 -22.21 16.70 22.39
CA ASP A 55 -22.13 18.09 21.91
C ASP A 55 -23.00 18.27 20.64
N PRO A 56 -24.30 18.62 20.80
CA PRO A 56 -25.20 18.87 19.68
C PRO A 56 -24.76 20.03 18.78
N SER A 57 -23.88 20.92 19.26
CA SER A 57 -23.39 22.04 18.47
C SER A 57 -22.55 21.59 17.28
N LEU A 58 -22.01 20.36 17.30
CA LEU A 58 -21.25 19.79 16.18
C LEU A 58 -22.01 19.81 14.85
N LEU A 59 -23.35 19.71 14.88
CA LEU A 59 -24.20 19.73 13.69
C LEU A 59 -24.36 21.13 13.07
N THR A 60 -24.22 22.19 13.87
CA THR A 60 -24.39 23.59 13.44
C THR A 60 -23.06 24.32 13.30
N ARG A 61 -21.96 23.70 13.75
CA ARG A 61 -20.61 24.25 13.70
C ARG A 61 -20.05 24.26 12.29
N GLU A 62 -19.09 25.14 12.07
CA GLU A 62 -18.29 25.15 10.85
C GLU A 62 -17.63 23.79 10.61
N LYS A 63 -17.77 23.26 9.38
CA LYS A 63 -17.30 21.93 8.99
C LYS A 63 -15.86 21.64 9.42
N GLY A 64 -14.93 22.58 9.22
CA GLY A 64 -13.52 22.39 9.59
C GLY A 64 -13.31 22.18 11.10
N LYS A 65 -14.04 22.93 11.93
CA LYS A 65 -13.97 22.81 13.40
C LYS A 65 -14.63 21.52 13.88
N ALA A 66 -15.77 21.14 13.31
CA ALA A 66 -16.42 19.87 13.60
C ALA A 66 -15.53 18.68 13.22
N THR A 67 -14.91 18.73 12.04
CA THR A 67 -13.94 17.71 11.60
C THR A 67 -12.77 17.60 12.56
N ALA A 68 -12.17 18.71 13.00
CA ALA A 68 -11.06 18.67 13.95
C ALA A 68 -11.44 17.99 15.28
N LEU A 69 -12.65 18.27 15.80
CA LEU A 69 -13.13 17.65 17.04
C LEU A 69 -13.41 16.16 16.88
N LEU A 70 -14.09 15.77 15.80
CA LEU A 70 -14.39 14.37 15.49
C LEU A 70 -13.11 13.56 15.24
N THR A 71 -12.11 14.13 14.56
CA THR A 71 -10.80 13.50 14.40
C THR A 71 -10.13 13.27 15.76
N GLY A 72 -10.15 14.27 16.64
CA GLY A 72 -9.63 14.12 17.99
C GLY A 72 -10.37 13.04 18.79
N ALA A 73 -11.69 12.93 18.65
CA ALA A 73 -12.48 11.87 19.28
C ALA A 73 -12.13 10.49 18.73
N MET A 74 -11.97 10.38 17.41
CA MET A 74 -11.56 9.15 16.73
C MET A 74 -10.20 8.68 17.21
N GLU A 75 -9.22 9.57 17.34
CA GLU A 75 -7.88 9.24 17.85
C GLU A 75 -7.93 8.72 19.30
N ARG A 76 -8.73 9.35 20.18
CA ARG A 76 -8.91 8.88 21.57
C ARG A 76 -9.60 7.52 21.64
N SER A 77 -10.53 7.25 20.73
CA SER A 77 -11.26 5.97 20.67
C SER A 77 -10.43 4.81 20.11
N LYS A 78 -9.22 5.08 19.61
CA LYS A 78 -8.31 4.09 18.99
C LYS A 78 -8.90 3.34 17.79
N ILE A 79 -10.02 3.80 17.22
CA ILE A 79 -10.67 3.17 16.07
C ILE A 79 -9.70 3.05 14.87
N SER A 80 -8.88 4.09 14.63
CA SER A 80 -7.87 4.07 13.57
C SER A 80 -6.72 3.09 13.85
N GLU A 81 -6.25 3.01 15.10
CA GLU A 81 -5.21 2.07 15.52
C GLU A 81 -5.67 0.62 15.37
N ASP A 82 -6.90 0.33 15.80
CA ASP A 82 -7.51 -1.00 15.68
C ASP A 82 -7.68 -1.41 14.22
N ALA A 83 -8.14 -0.50 13.36
CA ALA A 83 -8.28 -0.75 11.93
C ALA A 83 -6.93 -1.05 11.27
N LEU A 84 -5.88 -0.31 11.63
CA LEU A 84 -4.53 -0.56 11.13
C LEU A 84 -3.98 -1.92 11.58
N LYS A 85 -4.22 -2.30 12.84
CA LYS A 85 -3.85 -3.63 13.36
C LYS A 85 -4.56 -4.74 12.60
N LEU A 86 -5.85 -4.55 12.34
CA LEU A 86 -6.67 -5.51 11.64
C LEU A 86 -6.15 -5.72 10.20
N ILE A 87 -6.04 -4.64 9.41
CA ILE A 87 -5.44 -4.65 8.05
C ILE A 87 -4.08 -5.34 8.04
N LYS A 88 -3.23 -5.04 9.02
CA LYS A 88 -1.91 -5.66 9.12
C LYS A 88 -2.02 -7.17 9.25
N SER A 89 -2.84 -7.65 10.19
CA SER A 89 -3.00 -9.08 10.46
C SER A 89 -3.78 -9.86 9.40
N SER A 90 -4.78 -9.24 8.76
CA SER A 90 -5.68 -9.91 7.82
C SER A 90 -5.20 -9.83 6.37
N ILE A 91 -4.60 -8.71 5.97
CA ILE A 91 -4.22 -8.45 4.58
C ILE A 91 -2.70 -8.51 4.43
N LEU A 92 -1.95 -7.69 5.16
CA LEU A 92 -0.51 -7.49 4.91
C LEU A 92 0.38 -8.63 5.40
N GLU A 93 -0.04 -9.35 6.44
CA GLU A 93 0.67 -10.53 6.96
C GLU A 93 0.11 -11.84 6.36
N SER A 94 -0.85 -11.75 5.44
CA SER A 94 -1.42 -12.93 4.79
C SER A 94 -0.41 -13.63 3.86
N PRO A 95 -0.40 -14.97 3.80
CA PRO A 95 0.41 -15.71 2.84
C PRO A 95 0.13 -15.28 1.38
N GLN A 96 -1.14 -14.99 1.08
CA GLN A 96 -1.58 -14.56 -0.24
C GLN A 96 -0.96 -13.22 -0.65
N PHE A 97 -0.80 -12.29 0.30
CA PHE A 97 -0.10 -11.03 0.03
C PHE A 97 1.37 -11.26 -0.30
N CYS A 98 2.07 -12.09 0.48
CA CYS A 98 3.47 -12.44 0.22
C CYS A 98 3.64 -13.07 -1.17
N GLU A 99 2.77 -14.01 -1.54
CA GLU A 99 2.76 -14.63 -2.87
C GLU A 99 2.54 -13.61 -3.99
N ARG A 100 1.61 -12.66 -3.81
CA ARG A 100 1.36 -11.58 -4.79
C ARG A 100 2.59 -10.68 -4.97
N VAL A 101 3.24 -10.29 -3.88
CA VAL A 101 4.47 -9.48 -3.94
C VAL A 101 5.59 -10.25 -4.63
N GLN A 102 5.79 -11.52 -4.27
CA GLN A 102 6.80 -12.37 -4.91
C GLN A 102 6.54 -12.55 -6.41
N LYS A 103 5.29 -12.82 -6.80
CA LYS A 103 4.89 -12.95 -8.21
C LYS A 103 5.14 -11.67 -9.00
N ASN A 104 4.75 -10.52 -8.44
CA ASN A 104 4.96 -9.22 -9.07
C ASN A 104 6.45 -8.94 -9.29
N ILE A 105 7.25 -9.10 -8.23
CA ILE A 105 8.71 -8.92 -8.31
C ILE A 105 9.34 -9.91 -9.30
N GLY A 106 8.91 -11.19 -9.29
CA GLY A 106 9.39 -12.21 -10.22
C GLY A 106 9.11 -11.87 -11.69
N ALA A 107 7.88 -11.45 -12.00
CA ALA A 107 7.50 -11.04 -13.35
C ALA A 107 8.36 -9.86 -13.86
N MET A 108 8.76 -8.94 -12.98
CA MET A 108 9.66 -7.84 -13.36
C MET A 108 11.06 -8.30 -13.74
N TYR A 109 11.57 -9.38 -13.14
CA TYR A 109 12.86 -9.96 -13.51
C TYR A 109 12.80 -10.63 -14.89
N GLU A 110 11.69 -11.31 -15.22
CA GLU A 110 11.47 -12.00 -16.50
C GLU A 110 11.29 -11.01 -17.67
N GLU A 111 10.56 -9.90 -17.46
CA GLU A 111 10.40 -8.84 -18.47
C GLU A 111 11.73 -8.16 -18.84
N LYS A 112 12.62 -7.94 -17.87
CA LYS A 112 13.93 -7.31 -18.14
C LYS A 112 14.87 -8.22 -18.93
N GLN A 113 14.85 -9.54 -18.70
CA GLN A 113 15.63 -10.50 -19.50
C GLN A 113 15.10 -10.62 -20.94
N SER A 114 13.81 -10.35 -21.15
CA SER A 114 13.15 -10.41 -22.46
C SER A 114 13.28 -9.11 -23.27
N SER A 115 13.84 -8.05 -22.69
CA SER A 115 14.04 -6.78 -23.40
C SER A 115 15.20 -6.86 -24.40
N PRO A 116 15.03 -6.45 -25.68
CA PRO A 116 16.06 -6.56 -26.72
C PRO A 116 17.36 -5.74 -26.50
N LEU A 117 17.50 -5.01 -25.39
CA LEU A 117 18.65 -4.13 -25.17
C LEU A 117 19.87 -4.84 -24.55
N GLU A 118 19.70 -5.98 -23.87
CA GLU A 118 20.85 -6.75 -23.32
C GLU A 118 21.41 -7.76 -24.34
N SER A 119 20.60 -8.24 -25.29
CA SER A 119 21.09 -9.09 -26.40
C SER A 119 21.99 -8.35 -27.39
N ALA A 120 21.92 -7.01 -27.42
CA ALA A 120 22.78 -6.17 -28.27
C ALA A 120 24.21 -5.99 -27.72
N LYS A 121 24.45 -6.19 -26.41
CA LYS A 121 25.78 -6.04 -25.81
C LYS A 121 26.68 -7.26 -25.99
N HIS A 122 26.10 -8.45 -26.18
CA HIS A 122 26.89 -9.66 -26.40
C HIS A 122 27.36 -9.80 -27.86
N ASN A 123 26.62 -9.26 -28.83
CA ASN A 123 26.96 -9.39 -30.25
C ASN A 123 28.04 -8.40 -30.73
N LYS A 124 28.25 -7.27 -30.05
CA LYS A 124 29.28 -6.28 -30.43
C LYS A 124 30.70 -6.62 -29.95
N ALA A 125 30.84 -7.56 -29.01
CA ALA A 125 32.15 -8.00 -28.52
C ALA A 125 32.77 -9.14 -29.34
N GLN A 126 31.97 -9.85 -30.16
CA GLN A 126 32.46 -10.93 -31.03
C GLN A 126 32.85 -10.46 -32.43
N ASP A 127 32.41 -9.28 -32.85
CA ASP A 127 32.66 -8.73 -34.20
C ASP A 127 33.90 -7.80 -34.27
N GLN A 128 34.63 -7.62 -33.16
CA GLN A 128 35.88 -6.81 -33.10
C GLN A 128 37.15 -7.66 -32.92
N MET A 129 37.08 -8.98 -33.13
CA MET A 129 38.25 -9.87 -33.11
C MET A 129 38.50 -10.58 -34.46
N GLN A 130 37.84 -10.14 -35.53
CA GLN A 130 38.11 -10.57 -36.91
C GLN A 130 38.31 -9.36 -37.82
N GLU A 131 39.37 -8.59 -37.59
CA GLU A 131 40.05 -7.80 -38.63
C GLU A 131 41.54 -7.66 -38.30
#